data_AF-A0A222E204-F1
#
_entry.id   AF-A0A222E204-F1
#
_cell.length_a   1.000
_cell.length_b   1.000
_cell.length_c   1.000
_cell.angle_alpha   90.00
_cell.angle_beta   90.00
_cell.angle_gamma   90.00
#
_symmetry.space_group_name_H-M   'P 1'
#
loop_
_entity.id
_entity.type
_entity.pdbx_description
1 polymer ?
#
loop_
_entity_poly.entity_id
_entity_poly.type
_entity_poly.pdbx_seq_one_letter_code
_entity_poly.pdbx_strand_id
1 'polypeptide(L)'
;MITSFTLIALGAAGGLVLVYLRARYFGFMAQRPADYADGTGQAFDLRMHLNGSMICEGVIYGPTGRVTSRFVADMEARWDGNRGVMKEHFRYDSGSEQHRQWTLILGNDGHIRATAPDLVGEGHGQQSGPTVQLRYRIRLDDDAGGHVLDTTDWMYLAPNGTIVNRSQFRKFGIKVAELVATMRRKEAPA
;
A
#
# COMPACT_ATOMS: atom_id res chain seq x y z
N MET A 1 13.23 49.30 -10.28
CA MET A 1 14.37 48.36 -10.18
C MET A 1 13.93 47.18 -9.32
N ILE A 2 13.97 45.95 -9.85
CA ILE A 2 13.69 44.76 -9.04
C ILE A 2 14.87 44.60 -8.07
N THR A 3 14.59 44.58 -6.76
CA THR A 3 15.65 44.44 -5.76
C THR A 3 16.16 43.00 -5.71
N SER A 4 17.41 42.80 -5.29
CA SER A 4 17.99 41.47 -5.09
C SER A 4 17.14 40.60 -4.16
N PHE A 5 16.50 41.21 -3.15
CA PHE A 5 15.55 40.53 -2.27
C PHE A 5 14.33 40.00 -3.03
N THR A 6 13.77 40.80 -3.95
CA THR A 6 12.64 40.37 -4.79
C THR A 6 13.02 39.19 -5.68
N LEU A 7 14.23 39.18 -6.26
CA LEU A 7 14.71 38.04 -7.07
C LEU A 7 14.89 36.77 -6.24
N ILE A 8 15.45 36.88 -5.03
CA ILE A 8 15.61 35.73 -4.11
C ILE A 8 14.25 35.18 -3.70
N ALA A 9 13.30 36.06 -3.35
CA ALA A 9 11.94 35.66 -2.96
C ALA A 9 11.20 34.96 -4.11
N LEU A 10 11.30 35.48 -5.34
CA LEU A 10 10.72 34.84 -6.53
C LEU A 10 11.38 33.49 -6.84
N GLY A 11 12.70 33.37 -6.69
CA GLY A 11 13.41 32.11 -6.85
C GLY A 11 12.98 31.06 -5.81
N ALA A 12 12.86 31.45 -4.54
CA ALA A 12 12.39 30.57 -3.47
C ALA A 12 10.94 30.12 -3.70
N ALA A 13 10.06 31.05 -4.09
CA ALA A 13 8.67 30.74 -4.42
C ALA A 13 8.58 29.76 -5.61
N GLY A 14 9.36 30.01 -6.68
CA GLY A 14 9.46 29.09 -7.82
C GLY A 14 9.94 27.70 -7.39
N GLY A 15 10.93 27.62 -6.51
CA GLY A 15 11.41 26.36 -5.94
C GLY A 15 10.32 25.60 -5.17
N LEU A 16 9.56 26.29 -4.30
CA LEU A 16 8.44 25.68 -3.57
C LEU A 16 7.34 25.17 -4.51
N VAL A 17 7.02 25.93 -5.57
CA VAL A 17 6.07 25.50 -6.59
C VAL A 17 6.55 24.23 -7.28
N LEU A 18 7.83 24.14 -7.66
CA LEU A 18 8.39 22.93 -8.27
C LEU A 18 8.34 21.73 -7.33
N VAL A 19 8.65 21.91 -6.04
CA VAL A 19 8.55 20.85 -5.02
C VAL A 19 7.10 20.38 -4.89
N TYR A 20 6.14 21.32 -4.84
CA TYR A 20 4.72 21.00 -4.79
C TYR A 20 4.24 20.24 -6.04
N LEU A 21 4.58 20.72 -7.24
CA LEU A 21 4.23 20.08 -8.50
C LEU A 21 4.82 18.67 -8.59
N ARG A 22 6.09 18.50 -8.18
CA ARG A 22 6.72 17.17 -8.09
C ARG A 22 5.95 16.24 -7.15
N ALA A 23 5.61 16.71 -5.95
CA ALA A 23 4.87 15.91 -4.98
C ALA A 23 3.46 15.54 -5.48
N ARG A 24 2.81 16.44 -6.24
CA ARG A 24 1.44 16.28 -6.72
C ARG A 24 1.33 15.39 -7.97
N TYR A 25 2.32 15.45 -8.86
CA TYR A 25 2.23 14.85 -10.20
C TYR A 25 3.31 13.81 -10.51
N PHE A 26 4.47 13.84 -9.85
CA PHE A 26 5.65 13.06 -10.25
C PHE A 26 6.17 12.13 -9.14
N GLY A 27 5.29 11.34 -8.53
CA GLY A 27 5.70 10.41 -7.49
C GLY A 27 4.68 9.31 -7.20
N PHE A 28 5.02 8.45 -6.25
CA PHE A 28 4.20 7.30 -5.87
C PHE A 28 2.75 7.67 -5.54
N MET A 29 2.53 8.79 -4.84
CA MET A 29 1.20 9.27 -4.46
C MET A 29 0.39 9.86 -5.62
N ALA A 30 1.04 10.15 -6.76
CA ALA A 30 0.39 10.72 -7.93
C ALA A 30 -0.32 9.67 -8.79
N GLN A 31 0.06 8.39 -8.64
CA GLN A 31 -0.54 7.25 -9.33
C GLN A 31 -2.06 7.18 -9.11
N ARG A 32 -2.79 6.83 -10.16
CA ARG A 32 -4.24 6.66 -10.18
C ARG A 32 -4.57 5.30 -10.79
N PRO A 33 -5.66 4.63 -10.37
CA PRO A 33 -6.09 3.37 -10.98
C PRO A 33 -6.28 3.49 -12.51
N ALA A 34 -6.74 4.64 -13.00
CA ALA A 34 -6.90 4.92 -14.42
C ALA A 34 -5.58 4.88 -15.22
N ASP A 35 -4.43 5.14 -14.59
CA ASP A 35 -3.12 5.10 -15.26
C ASP A 35 -2.77 3.66 -15.73
N TYR A 36 -3.45 2.65 -15.16
CA TYR A 36 -3.22 1.24 -15.43
C TYR A 36 -4.40 0.52 -16.09
N ALA A 37 -5.51 1.22 -16.37
CA ALA A 37 -6.73 0.60 -16.87
C ALA A 37 -6.51 -0.19 -18.17
N ASP A 38 -5.69 0.35 -19.08
CA ASP A 38 -5.33 -0.25 -20.36
C ASP A 38 -3.97 -0.98 -20.31
N GLY A 39 -3.52 -1.36 -19.10
CA GLY A 39 -2.26 -2.07 -18.91
C GLY A 39 -2.25 -3.42 -19.63
N THR A 40 -1.14 -3.74 -20.30
CA THR A 40 -0.98 -5.04 -20.98
C THR A 40 -0.79 -6.17 -19.97
N GLY A 41 -1.27 -7.37 -20.33
CA GLY A 41 -1.15 -8.58 -19.51
C GLY A 41 -2.43 -8.95 -18.78
N GLN A 42 -2.30 -9.80 -17.76
CA GLN A 42 -3.43 -10.28 -16.98
C GLN A 42 -3.95 -9.19 -16.04
N ALA A 43 -5.26 -8.97 -16.04
CA ALA A 43 -5.90 -8.09 -15.07
C ALA A 43 -5.84 -8.71 -13.66
N PHE A 44 -5.59 -7.87 -12.67
CA PHE A 44 -5.58 -8.27 -11.26
C PHE A 44 -7.01 -8.36 -10.75
N ASP A 45 -7.55 -9.58 -10.68
CA ASP A 45 -8.77 -9.90 -9.92
C ASP A 45 -8.43 -10.34 -8.48
N LEU A 46 -8.87 -9.58 -7.47
CA LEU A 46 -8.61 -9.91 -6.07
C LEU A 46 -9.12 -11.30 -5.68
N ARG A 47 -10.28 -11.72 -6.21
CA ARG A 47 -10.92 -13.00 -5.85
C ARG A 47 -10.13 -14.21 -6.34
N MET A 48 -9.35 -14.01 -7.40
CA MET A 48 -8.51 -15.05 -7.97
C MET A 48 -7.09 -15.03 -7.38
N HIS A 49 -6.49 -13.84 -7.31
CA HIS A 49 -5.06 -13.70 -6.99
C HIS A 49 -4.79 -13.62 -5.49
N LEU A 50 -5.71 -13.06 -4.69
CA LEU A 50 -5.65 -13.08 -3.22
C LEU A 50 -6.64 -14.10 -2.67
N ASN A 51 -6.41 -15.38 -2.94
CA ASN A 51 -7.30 -16.46 -2.51
C ASN A 51 -6.52 -17.77 -2.27
N GLY A 52 -6.83 -18.46 -1.18
CA GLY A 52 -6.09 -19.60 -0.66
C GLY A 52 -4.89 -19.20 0.21
N SER A 53 -4.02 -20.18 0.44
CA SER A 53 -2.81 -20.01 1.26
C SER A 53 -1.69 -19.35 0.45
N MET A 54 -1.11 -18.30 1.02
CA MET A 54 -0.07 -17.49 0.40
C MET A 54 1.05 -17.21 1.40
N ILE A 55 2.23 -16.94 0.87
CA ILE A 55 3.36 -16.41 1.62
C ILE A 55 3.61 -14.98 1.16
N CYS A 56 3.82 -14.10 2.13
CA CYS A 56 4.18 -12.71 1.92
C CYS A 56 5.53 -12.44 2.57
N GLU A 57 6.45 -11.85 1.83
CA GLU A 57 7.82 -11.61 2.28
C GLU A 57 8.14 -10.15 1.99
N GLY A 58 8.63 -9.41 2.98
CA GLY A 58 8.73 -7.96 2.82
C GLY A 58 9.71 -7.27 3.74
N VAL A 59 9.91 -6.00 3.42
CA VAL A 59 10.82 -5.08 4.10
C VAL A 59 10.12 -3.76 4.37
N ILE A 60 10.39 -3.20 5.54
CA ILE A 60 9.87 -1.90 5.98
C ILE A 60 11.02 -0.91 6.07
N TYR A 61 10.88 0.18 5.33
CA TYR A 61 11.78 1.32 5.32
C TYR A 61 11.25 2.42 6.25
N GLY A 62 12.14 2.97 7.06
CA GLY A 62 11.85 4.14 7.90
C GLY A 62 11.82 5.45 7.10
N PRO A 63 11.66 6.60 7.80
CA PRO A 63 11.51 7.91 7.15
C PRO A 63 12.77 8.35 6.40
N THR A 64 13.94 7.82 6.78
CA THR A 64 15.23 8.09 6.12
C THR A 64 15.49 7.21 4.90
N GLY A 65 14.56 6.28 4.57
CA GLY A 65 14.72 5.33 3.48
C GLY A 65 15.63 4.14 3.80
N ARG A 66 16.11 4.01 5.04
CA ARG A 66 16.84 2.83 5.52
C ARG A 66 15.87 1.73 5.94
N VAL A 67 16.27 0.48 5.73
CA VAL A 67 15.51 -0.68 6.25
C VAL A 67 15.49 -0.63 7.77
N THR A 68 14.30 -0.82 8.33
CA THR A 68 14.04 -0.81 9.78
C THR A 68 13.55 -2.14 10.30
N SER A 69 12.89 -2.94 9.45
CA SER A 69 12.47 -4.30 9.78
C SER A 69 12.23 -5.11 8.51
N ARG A 70 12.26 -6.44 8.65
CA ARG A 70 11.91 -7.40 7.60
C ARG A 70 10.93 -8.40 8.19
N PHE A 71 10.05 -8.94 7.35
CA PHE A 71 9.04 -9.86 7.82
C PHE A 71 8.73 -10.96 6.81
N VAL A 72 8.21 -12.05 7.33
CA VAL A 72 7.53 -13.10 6.56
C VAL A 72 6.14 -13.27 7.17
N ALA A 73 5.12 -13.34 6.34
CA ALA A 73 3.75 -13.54 6.76
C ALA A 73 3.09 -14.71 6.03
N ASP A 74 2.46 -15.59 6.79
CA ASP A 74 1.54 -16.58 6.24
C ASP A 74 0.16 -15.96 6.12
N MET A 75 -0.43 -16.07 4.94
CA MET A 75 -1.72 -15.49 4.62
C MET A 75 -2.69 -16.58 4.18
N GLU A 76 -3.94 -16.47 4.62
CA GLU A 76 -5.04 -17.32 4.19
C GLU A 76 -6.20 -16.40 3.79
N ALA A 77 -6.48 -16.34 2.49
CA ALA A 77 -7.57 -15.56 1.94
C ALA A 77 -8.69 -16.47 1.45
N ARG A 78 -9.94 -16.10 1.72
CA ARG A 78 -11.13 -16.83 1.25
C ARG A 78 -12.17 -15.85 0.77
N TRP A 79 -12.79 -16.17 -0.36
CA TRP A 79 -13.85 -15.36 -0.96
C TRP A 79 -15.17 -16.13 -0.98
N ASP A 80 -16.24 -15.45 -0.60
CA ASP A 80 -17.63 -15.86 -0.77
C ASP A 80 -18.32 -14.81 -1.65
N GLY A 81 -18.52 -15.15 -2.92
CA GLY A 81 -18.99 -14.22 -3.95
C GLY A 81 -18.09 -12.98 -4.06
N ASN A 82 -18.59 -11.84 -3.58
CA ASN A 82 -17.90 -10.56 -3.63
C ASN A 82 -17.27 -10.13 -2.29
N ARG A 83 -17.36 -10.96 -1.25
CA ARG A 83 -16.81 -10.70 0.08
C ARG A 83 -15.62 -11.61 0.35
N GLY A 84 -14.46 -11.01 0.60
CA GLY A 84 -13.22 -11.68 0.95
C GLY A 84 -12.87 -11.50 2.42
N VAL A 85 -12.36 -12.55 3.06
CA VAL A 85 -11.71 -12.47 4.37
C VAL A 85 -10.28 -12.96 4.20
N MET A 86 -9.31 -12.16 4.62
CA MET A 86 -7.89 -12.46 4.53
C MET A 86 -7.27 -12.36 5.92
N LYS A 87 -6.76 -13.49 6.41
CA LYS A 87 -6.04 -13.58 7.67
C LYS A 87 -4.56 -13.60 7.38
N GLU A 88 -3.79 -12.86 8.16
CA GLU A 88 -2.36 -12.67 7.99
C GLU A 88 -1.68 -12.89 9.34
N HIS A 89 -0.61 -13.67 9.36
CA HIS A 89 0.23 -13.89 10.52
C HIS A 89 1.67 -13.49 10.18
N PHE A 90 2.06 -12.31 10.63
CA PHE A 90 3.37 -11.72 10.40
C PHE A 90 4.36 -12.19 11.47
N ARG A 91 5.57 -12.50 11.03
CA ARG A 91 6.77 -12.72 11.87
C ARG A 91 7.85 -11.75 11.42
N TYR A 92 8.29 -10.91 12.35
CA TYR A 92 9.31 -9.90 12.10
C TYR A 92 10.70 -10.40 12.49
N ASP A 93 11.74 -9.80 11.92
CA ASP A 93 13.13 -10.11 12.23
C ASP A 93 13.56 -9.72 13.65
N SER A 94 12.76 -8.90 14.34
CA SER A 94 12.86 -8.64 15.78
C SER A 94 12.40 -9.84 16.65
N GLY A 95 11.72 -10.83 16.06
CA GLY A 95 11.06 -11.92 16.77
C GLY A 95 9.63 -11.59 17.23
N SER A 96 9.12 -10.38 16.97
CA SER A 96 7.72 -10.06 17.23
C SER A 96 6.80 -10.73 16.21
N GLU A 97 5.57 -11.01 16.63
CA GLU A 97 4.53 -11.55 15.75
C GLU A 97 3.29 -10.65 15.78
N GLN A 98 2.58 -10.58 14.66
CA GLN A 98 1.34 -9.81 14.55
C GLN A 98 0.29 -10.59 13.76
N HIS A 99 -0.95 -10.58 14.24
CA HIS A 99 -2.08 -11.14 13.52
C HIS A 99 -2.96 -10.02 12.99
N ARG A 100 -3.31 -10.11 11.71
CA ARG A 100 -4.21 -9.16 11.07
C ARG A 100 -5.30 -9.89 10.32
N GLN A 101 -6.48 -9.29 10.27
CA GLN A 101 -7.59 -9.81 9.50
C GLN A 101 -8.27 -8.69 8.72
N TRP A 102 -8.26 -8.81 7.41
CA TRP A 102 -9.00 -7.96 6.49
C TRP A 102 -10.32 -8.61 6.13
N THR A 103 -11.35 -7.76 6.00
CA THR A 103 -12.56 -8.06 5.25
C THR A 103 -12.63 -7.09 4.08
N LEU A 104 -12.74 -7.64 2.87
CA LEU A 104 -12.79 -6.90 1.62
C LEU A 104 -14.15 -7.13 0.96
N ILE A 105 -14.74 -6.09 0.41
CA ILE A 105 -15.95 -6.18 -0.41
C ILE A 105 -15.61 -5.59 -1.77
N LEU A 106 -15.77 -6.38 -2.83
CA LEU A 106 -15.52 -5.99 -4.20
C LEU A 106 -16.84 -5.64 -4.92
N GLY A 107 -16.91 -4.44 -5.47
CA GLY A 107 -17.97 -4.00 -6.37
C GLY A 107 -17.77 -4.54 -7.78
N ASN A 108 -18.86 -4.64 -8.54
CA ASN A 108 -18.80 -5.07 -9.95
C ASN A 108 -18.06 -4.08 -10.86
N ASP A 109 -17.93 -2.84 -10.41
CA ASP A 109 -17.18 -1.75 -11.03
C ASP A 109 -15.70 -1.72 -10.60
N GLY A 110 -15.27 -2.71 -9.80
CA GLY A 110 -13.91 -2.83 -9.28
C GLY A 110 -13.62 -1.97 -8.04
N HIS A 111 -14.59 -1.22 -7.52
CA HIS A 111 -14.42 -0.51 -6.24
C HIS A 111 -14.28 -1.51 -5.10
N ILE A 112 -13.42 -1.18 -4.14
CA ILE A 112 -13.14 -2.03 -2.99
C ILE A 112 -13.46 -1.27 -1.72
N ARG A 113 -14.18 -1.91 -0.80
CA ARG A 113 -14.27 -1.49 0.60
C ARG A 113 -13.45 -2.45 1.45
N ALA A 114 -12.64 -1.91 2.34
CA ALA A 114 -11.76 -2.68 3.20
C ALA A 114 -12.00 -2.32 4.67
N THR A 115 -12.14 -3.33 5.52
CA THR A 115 -12.27 -3.15 6.97
C THR A 115 -11.36 -4.12 7.68
N ALA A 116 -10.74 -3.68 8.77
CA ALA A 116 -9.99 -4.52 9.68
C ALA A 116 -10.06 -3.91 11.09
N PRO A 117 -9.83 -4.70 12.17
CA PRO A 117 -9.96 -4.22 13.54
C PRO A 117 -9.07 -3.03 13.89
N ASP A 118 -7.93 -2.92 13.23
CA ASP A 118 -6.91 -1.88 13.42
C ASP A 118 -7.12 -0.65 12.51
N LEU A 119 -8.21 -0.60 11.73
CA LEU A 119 -8.53 0.54 10.88
C LEU A 119 -9.36 1.59 11.61
N VAL A 120 -9.11 2.86 11.28
CA VAL A 120 -9.94 3.99 11.70
C VAL A 120 -10.97 4.30 10.62
N GLY A 121 -12.10 3.61 10.70
CA GLY A 121 -13.18 3.64 9.70
C GLY A 121 -12.96 2.60 8.60
N GLU A 122 -13.52 2.85 7.42
CA GLU A 122 -13.36 1.97 6.26
C GLU A 122 -12.23 2.45 5.34
N GLY A 123 -11.46 1.51 4.82
CA GLY A 123 -10.61 1.70 3.66
C GLY A 123 -11.41 1.65 2.37
N HIS A 124 -10.93 2.36 1.36
CA HIS A 124 -11.50 2.35 0.01
C HIS A 124 -10.42 2.05 -1.02
N GLY A 125 -10.80 1.55 -2.17
CA GLY A 125 -9.86 1.20 -3.21
C GLY A 125 -10.50 0.89 -4.53
N GLN A 126 -9.67 0.46 -5.48
CA GLN A 126 -10.08 0.13 -6.83
C GLN A 126 -9.11 -0.90 -7.40
N GLN A 127 -9.62 -1.96 -8.00
CA GLN A 127 -8.86 -2.78 -8.95
C GLN A 127 -8.98 -2.18 -10.36
N SER A 128 -7.86 -2.11 -11.09
CA SER A 128 -7.80 -1.54 -12.44
C SER A 128 -6.61 -2.11 -13.20
N GLY A 129 -6.88 -2.75 -14.34
CA GLY A 129 -5.88 -3.47 -15.12
C GLY A 129 -5.07 -4.45 -14.24
N PRO A 130 -3.73 -4.48 -14.32
CA PRO A 130 -2.89 -5.36 -13.52
C PRO A 130 -2.65 -4.84 -12.08
N THR A 131 -3.48 -3.93 -11.57
CA THR A 131 -3.22 -3.24 -10.30
C THR A 131 -4.42 -3.19 -9.36
N VAL A 132 -4.12 -3.06 -8.07
CA VAL A 132 -5.10 -2.77 -7.03
C VAL A 132 -4.54 -1.64 -6.16
N GLN A 133 -5.35 -0.62 -5.93
CA GLN A 133 -5.05 0.43 -4.95
C GLN A 133 -5.98 0.28 -3.76
N LEU A 134 -5.42 0.38 -2.55
CA LEU A 134 -6.15 0.58 -1.31
C LEU A 134 -5.69 1.86 -0.61
N ARG A 135 -6.62 2.53 0.04
CA ARG A 135 -6.41 3.72 0.86
C ARG A 135 -7.18 3.58 2.15
N TYR A 136 -6.49 3.65 3.26
CA TYR A 136 -7.07 3.43 4.58
C TYR A 136 -6.26 4.16 5.64
N ARG A 137 -6.84 4.27 6.84
CA ARG A 137 -6.14 4.78 8.02
C ARG A 137 -5.94 3.64 8.99
N ILE A 138 -4.68 3.33 9.30
CA ILE A 138 -4.31 2.28 10.23
C ILE A 138 -3.90 2.90 11.57
N ARG A 139 -4.36 2.31 12.67
CA ARG A 139 -3.83 2.57 14.01
C ARG A 139 -2.77 1.53 14.31
N LEU A 140 -1.55 1.98 14.57
CA LEU A 140 -0.49 1.11 15.06
C LEU A 140 -0.81 0.65 16.48
N ASP A 141 -0.28 -0.52 16.85
CA ASP A 141 -0.36 -1.04 18.21
C ASP A 141 0.30 -0.06 19.22
N ASP A 142 -0.07 -0.18 20.50
CA ASP A 142 0.34 0.77 21.55
C ASP A 142 1.86 0.75 21.79
N ASP A 143 2.50 -0.41 21.64
CA ASP A 143 3.95 -0.59 21.69
C ASP A 143 4.68 0.15 20.54
N ALA A 144 4.00 0.29 19.40
CA ALA A 144 4.43 1.11 18.26
C ALA A 144 3.91 2.58 18.34
N GLY A 145 3.38 2.99 19.49
CA GLY A 145 3.00 4.37 19.82
C GLY A 145 1.56 4.75 19.53
N GLY A 146 0.68 3.80 19.18
CA GLY A 146 -0.77 4.05 19.01
C GLY A 146 -1.11 5.02 17.87
N HIS A 147 -0.16 5.29 16.98
CA HIS A 147 -0.28 6.34 15.97
C HIS A 147 -1.26 5.96 14.87
N VAL A 148 -2.06 6.92 14.43
CA VAL A 148 -2.89 6.76 13.22
C VAL A 148 -2.10 7.26 12.01
N LEU A 149 -1.96 6.40 11.00
CA LEU A 149 -1.25 6.67 9.77
C LEU A 149 -2.19 6.56 8.57
N ASP A 150 -2.06 7.50 7.64
CA ASP A 150 -2.69 7.42 6.32
C ASP A 150 -1.86 6.50 5.44
N THR A 151 -2.47 5.44 4.93
CA THR A 151 -1.82 4.46 4.07
C THR A 151 -2.34 4.58 2.64
N THR A 152 -1.40 4.63 1.69
CA THR A 152 -1.68 4.35 0.27
C THR A 152 -0.92 3.12 -0.12
N ASP A 153 -1.66 2.10 -0.48
CA ASP A 153 -1.20 0.75 -0.71
C ASP A 153 -1.49 0.40 -2.18
N TRP A 154 -0.45 -0.03 -2.87
CA TRP A 154 -0.53 -0.48 -4.26
C TRP A 154 -0.04 -1.91 -4.35
N MET A 155 -0.86 -2.75 -4.98
CA MET A 155 -0.51 -4.10 -5.37
C MET A 155 -0.47 -4.18 -6.89
N TYR A 156 0.60 -4.76 -7.43
CA TYR A 156 0.84 -4.92 -8.86
C TYR A 156 0.99 -6.40 -9.17
N LEU A 157 0.22 -6.91 -10.12
CA LEU A 157 0.35 -8.28 -10.59
C LEU A 157 1.49 -8.35 -11.61
N ALA A 158 2.57 -9.04 -11.25
CA ALA A 158 3.67 -9.29 -12.16
C ALA A 158 3.32 -10.36 -13.20
N PRO A 159 3.98 -10.39 -14.37
CA PRO A 159 3.68 -11.36 -15.44
C PRO A 159 3.80 -12.84 -15.03
N ASN A 160 4.57 -13.14 -13.97
CA ASN A 160 4.72 -14.49 -13.42
C ASN A 160 3.65 -14.85 -12.36
N GLY A 161 2.67 -13.99 -12.13
CA GLY A 161 1.62 -14.17 -11.13
C GLY A 161 2.00 -13.76 -9.70
N THR A 162 3.24 -13.31 -9.46
CA THR A 162 3.62 -12.74 -8.16
C THR A 162 2.99 -11.37 -7.98
N ILE A 163 2.43 -11.10 -6.80
CA ILE A 163 1.94 -9.77 -6.46
C ILE A 163 3.08 -9.00 -5.81
N VAL A 164 3.43 -7.84 -6.38
CA VAL A 164 4.34 -6.89 -5.74
C VAL A 164 3.50 -5.87 -5.00
N ASN A 165 3.69 -5.80 -3.69
CA ASN A 165 3.04 -4.84 -2.83
C ASN A 165 4.00 -3.71 -2.47
N ARG A 166 3.53 -2.47 -2.61
CA ARG A 166 4.25 -1.28 -2.15
C ARG A 166 3.28 -0.34 -1.47
N SER A 167 3.61 0.05 -0.24
CA SER A 167 2.76 0.90 0.59
C SER A 167 3.54 2.07 1.15
N GLN A 168 2.94 3.26 1.14
CA GLN A 168 3.48 4.43 1.86
C GLN A 168 2.57 4.79 3.02
N PHE A 169 3.17 4.94 4.20
CA PHE A 169 2.50 5.37 5.43
C PHE A 169 2.87 6.82 5.71
N ARG A 170 1.86 7.63 6.00
CA ARG A 170 2.01 9.07 6.24
C ARG A 170 1.39 9.48 7.57
N LYS A 171 2.05 10.41 8.24
CA LYS A 171 1.51 11.12 9.41
C LYS A 171 1.47 12.60 9.08
N PHE A 172 0.29 13.20 9.15
CA PHE A 172 0.08 14.61 8.77
C PHE A 172 0.64 14.96 7.38
N GLY A 173 0.49 14.04 6.42
CA GLY A 173 0.98 14.19 5.04
C GLY A 173 2.47 13.90 4.83
N ILE A 174 3.26 13.74 5.89
CA ILE A 174 4.70 13.43 5.82
C ILE A 174 4.89 11.92 5.76
N LYS A 175 5.69 11.42 4.81
CA LYS A 175 6.02 9.99 4.72
C LYS A 175 6.87 9.57 5.91
N VAL A 176 6.37 8.63 6.69
CA VAL A 176 7.06 8.11 7.89
C VAL A 176 7.56 6.68 7.71
N ALA A 177 6.93 5.91 6.84
CA ALA A 177 7.39 4.56 6.51
C ALA A 177 7.00 4.18 5.08
N GLU A 178 7.68 3.19 4.54
CA GLU A 178 7.36 2.55 3.27
C GLU A 178 7.52 1.04 3.42
N LEU A 179 6.59 0.25 2.89
CA LEU A 179 6.67 -1.21 2.86
C LEU A 179 6.80 -1.64 1.40
N VAL A 180 7.68 -2.61 1.16
CA VAL A 180 7.76 -3.35 -0.10
C VAL A 180 7.71 -4.83 0.23
N ALA A 181 6.78 -5.55 -0.38
CA ALA A 181 6.63 -6.98 -0.17
C ALA A 181 6.27 -7.69 -1.48
N THR A 182 6.49 -9.00 -1.49
CA THR A 182 6.00 -9.90 -2.53
C THR A 182 5.02 -10.86 -1.91
N MET A 183 3.95 -11.18 -2.63
CA MET A 183 2.98 -12.21 -2.25
C MET A 183 2.90 -13.24 -3.36
N ARG A 184 2.95 -14.52 -2.98
CA ARG A 184 2.83 -15.65 -3.90
C ARG A 184 2.04 -16.76 -3.23
N ARG A 185 1.39 -17.62 -4.02
CA ARG A 185 0.77 -18.83 -3.48
C ARG A 185 1.82 -19.65 -2.76
N LYS A 186 1.45 -20.22 -1.62
CA LYS A 186 2.30 -21.18 -0.93
C LYS A 186 2.31 -22.44 -1.79
N GLU A 187 3.49 -22.86 -2.22
CA GLU A 187 3.63 -24.16 -2.90
C GLU A 187 3.11 -25.25 -1.96
N ALA A 188 2.35 -26.21 -2.50
CA ALA A 188 1.97 -27.37 -1.72
C ALA A 188 3.26 -28.06 -1.25
N PRO A 189 3.35 -28.50 0.02
CA PRO A 189 4.47 -29.33 0.44
C PRO A 189 4.57 -30.52 -0.52
N ALA A 190 5.78 -30.76 -1.02
CA ALA A 190 6.09 -31.94 -1.84
C ALA A 190 5.83 -33.25 -1.08
#